data_AF-Q9HU64-F1
#
_entry.id   AF-Q9HU64-F1
#
_cell.length_a   1.000
_cell.length_b   1.000
_cell.length_c   1.000
_cell.angle_alpha   90.00
_cell.angle_beta   90.00
_cell.angle_gamma   90.00
#
_symmetry.space_group_name_H-M   'P 1'
#
loop_
_entity.id
_entity.type
_entity.pdbx_description
1 polymer ?
#
loop_
_entity_poly.entity_id
_entity_poly.type
_entity_poly.pdbx_seq_one_letter_code
_entity_poly.pdbx_strand_id
1 'polypeptide(L)'
;MRHSLWLLLAAILSLPAQAGTECRDIHDRDLRRMCNALERGDSGDCGDIDSRDMRRYCGALLAPGQRYDCDDIRDGDTRRQCRAIVRGDRKRCDDIDSRDMRRQCRAVVSRAPWQCDGIDDRDMRRICRVILSR
;
A
#
# COMPACT_ATOMS: atom_id res chain seq x y z
N MET A 1 -13.96 -46.34 1.69
CA MET A 1 -14.24 -45.10 0.90
C MET A 1 -14.61 -43.88 1.74
N ARG A 2 -15.09 -44.00 3.00
CA ARG A 2 -15.45 -42.82 3.83
C ARG A 2 -14.27 -42.07 4.46
N HIS A 3 -13.14 -42.74 4.72
CA HIS A 3 -11.96 -42.10 5.34
C HIS A 3 -11.20 -41.16 4.40
N SER A 4 -11.18 -41.47 3.10
CA SER A 4 -10.51 -40.65 2.08
C SER A 4 -11.17 -39.29 1.91
N LEU A 5 -12.49 -39.20 2.11
CA LEU A 5 -13.23 -37.93 2.00
C LEU A 5 -12.90 -36.96 3.15
N TRP A 6 -12.67 -37.49 4.35
CA TRP A 6 -12.29 -36.68 5.52
C TRP A 6 -10.87 -36.11 5.42
N LEU A 7 -9.94 -36.87 4.86
CA LEU A 7 -8.57 -36.41 4.62
C LEU A 7 -8.51 -35.29 3.58
N LEU A 8 -9.37 -35.33 2.54
CA LEU A 8 -9.44 -34.29 1.52
C LEU A 8 -10.08 -32.99 2.04
N LEU A 9 -11.05 -33.07 2.95
CA LEU A 9 -11.68 -31.88 3.55
C LEU A 9 -10.76 -31.16 4.55
N ALA A 10 -9.88 -31.87 5.26
CA ALA A 10 -8.93 -31.25 6.18
C ALA A 10 -7.78 -30.51 5.48
N ALA A 11 -7.44 -30.88 4.24
CA ALA A 11 -6.33 -30.28 3.49
C ALA A 11 -6.60 -28.86 2.97
N ILE A 12 -7.87 -28.43 2.92
CA ILE A 12 -8.24 -27.14 2.30
C ILE A 12 -8.09 -25.96 3.27
N LEU A 13 -8.01 -26.18 4.59
CA LEU A 13 -7.97 -25.09 5.57
C LEU A 13 -6.58 -24.51 5.89
N SER A 14 -5.51 -24.98 5.23
CA SER A 14 -4.14 -24.61 5.59
C SER A 14 -3.41 -23.83 4.49
N LEU A 15 -4.08 -22.88 3.83
CA LEU A 15 -3.38 -21.82 3.11
C LEU A 15 -3.09 -20.70 4.12
N PRO A 16 -1.91 -20.65 4.75
CA PRO A 16 -1.53 -19.48 5.53
C PRO A 16 -1.58 -18.27 4.59
N ALA A 17 -2.41 -17.30 4.95
CA ALA A 17 -2.53 -16.03 4.26
C ALA A 17 -1.13 -15.43 4.10
N GLN A 18 -0.64 -15.35 2.86
CA GLN A 18 0.72 -14.90 2.54
C GLN A 18 0.95 -13.40 2.82
N ALA A 19 -0.07 -12.69 3.35
CA ALA A 19 -0.03 -11.25 3.58
C ALA A 19 1.15 -10.86 4.50
N GLY A 20 1.25 -11.45 5.70
CA GLY A 20 2.18 -10.96 6.73
C GLY A 20 3.68 -11.07 6.42
N THR A 21 4.10 -11.69 5.31
CA THR A 21 5.50 -11.71 4.89
C THR A 21 5.91 -10.47 4.11
N GLU A 22 4.98 -9.74 3.46
CA GLU A 22 5.36 -8.67 2.54
C GLU A 22 5.95 -7.45 3.25
N CYS A 23 5.36 -7.03 4.39
CA CYS A 23 5.82 -5.85 5.13
C CYS A 23 7.15 -6.06 5.86
N ARG A 24 7.45 -7.29 6.30
CA ARG A 24 8.70 -7.57 7.04
C ARG A 24 9.95 -7.38 6.20
N ASP A 25 9.83 -7.57 4.89
CA ASP A 25 10.92 -7.43 3.93
C ASP A 25 11.15 -5.98 3.46
N ILE A 26 10.35 -5.02 3.95
CA ILE A 26 10.54 -3.59 3.67
C ILE A 26 11.64 -3.06 4.59
N HIS A 27 12.71 -2.52 3.99
CA HIS A 27 13.89 -2.05 4.71
C HIS A 27 13.67 -0.65 5.26
N ASP A 28 13.06 0.23 4.47
CA ASP A 28 12.66 1.56 4.89
C ASP A 28 11.66 1.47 6.06
N ARG A 29 12.03 2.10 7.18
CA ARG A 29 11.26 2.00 8.43
C ARG A 29 9.86 2.61 8.29
N ASP A 30 9.76 3.73 7.59
CA ASP A 30 8.52 4.49 7.47
C ASP A 30 7.55 3.79 6.50
N LEU A 31 8.06 3.28 5.38
CA LEU A 31 7.30 2.41 4.48
C LEU A 31 6.87 1.12 5.18
N ARG A 32 7.71 0.51 6.01
CA ARG A 32 7.32 -0.69 6.77
C ARG A 32 6.21 -0.40 7.77
N ARG A 33 6.28 0.72 8.49
CA ARG A 33 5.19 1.17 9.38
C ARG A 33 3.92 1.44 8.61
N MET A 34 4.01 2.15 7.48
CA MET A 34 2.88 2.35 6.58
C MET A 34 2.29 1.01 6.14
N CYS A 35 3.12 0.05 5.73
CA CYS A 35 2.73 -1.30 5.33
C CYS A 35 1.98 -2.06 6.42
N ASN A 36 2.38 -1.92 7.69
CA ASN A 36 1.66 -2.54 8.79
C ASN A 36 0.29 -1.86 9.03
N ALA A 37 0.23 -0.53 8.94
CA ALA A 37 -1.00 0.26 9.10
C ALA A 37 -2.05 -0.12 8.02
N LEU A 38 -1.69 0.06 6.76
CA LEU A 38 -1.67 -1.02 5.77
C LEU A 38 -2.48 -2.31 6.02
N GLU A 39 -1.78 -3.38 6.37
CA GLU A 39 -2.41 -4.68 6.56
C GLU A 39 -3.46 -4.73 7.69
N ARG A 40 -3.27 -3.94 8.75
CA ARG A 40 -4.19 -3.93 9.90
C ARG A 40 -5.49 -3.17 9.65
N GLY A 41 -5.48 -2.21 8.72
CA GLY A 41 -6.61 -1.30 8.48
C GLY A 41 -6.79 -0.23 9.56
N ASP A 42 -5.76 0.02 10.38
CA ASP A 42 -5.78 1.04 11.43
C ASP A 42 -4.62 2.04 11.27
N SER A 43 -4.78 3.24 11.84
CA SER A 43 -3.80 4.32 11.72
C SER A 43 -2.77 4.36 12.85
N GLY A 44 -2.71 3.34 13.71
CA GLY A 44 -1.79 3.30 14.85
C GLY A 44 -0.34 3.39 14.38
N ASP A 45 0.06 2.48 13.49
CA ASP A 45 1.40 2.44 12.91
C ASP A 45 1.73 3.70 12.06
N CYS A 46 0.72 4.39 11.49
CA CYS A 46 0.96 5.67 10.82
C CYS A 46 1.49 6.75 11.78
N GLY A 47 1.04 6.73 13.03
CA GLY A 47 1.44 7.71 14.05
C GLY A 47 2.94 7.72 14.33
N ASP A 48 3.57 6.54 14.20
CA ASP A 48 4.99 6.34 14.47
C ASP A 48 5.89 6.63 13.26
N ILE A 49 5.35 6.90 12.08
CA ILE A 49 6.13 7.29 10.89
C ILE A 49 6.86 8.61 11.16
N ASP A 50 8.17 8.63 10.93
CA ASP A 50 9.03 9.78 11.22
C ASP A 50 8.84 10.90 10.18
N SER A 51 8.78 10.52 8.90
CA SER A 51 8.46 11.44 7.82
C SER A 51 7.04 12.00 7.98
N ARG A 52 6.95 13.31 8.26
CA ARG A 52 5.67 14.03 8.38
C ARG A 52 4.78 13.80 7.18
N ASP A 53 5.35 13.84 5.97
CA ASP A 53 4.60 13.72 4.73
C ASP A 53 4.09 12.29 4.50
N MET A 54 4.92 11.27 4.77
CA MET A 54 4.47 9.87 4.75
C MET A 54 3.41 9.60 5.82
N ARG A 55 3.54 10.17 7.03
CA ARG A 55 2.53 10.04 8.09
C ARG A 55 1.18 10.59 7.67
N ARG A 56 1.17 11.74 6.99
CA ARG A 56 -0.06 12.32 6.42
C ARG A 56 -0.62 11.46 5.30
N TYR A 57 0.24 10.99 4.40
CA TYR A 57 -0.16 10.10 3.31
C TYR A 57 -0.79 8.79 3.80
N CYS A 58 -0.14 8.12 4.77
CA CYS A 58 -0.63 6.91 5.43
C CYS A 58 -2.03 7.13 6.04
N GLY A 59 -2.20 8.21 6.80
CA GLY A 59 -3.49 8.56 7.38
C GLY A 59 -4.57 8.86 6.35
N ALA A 60 -4.22 9.52 5.23
CA ALA A 60 -5.16 9.83 4.16
C ALA A 60 -5.66 8.58 3.41
N LEU A 61 -4.82 7.56 3.25
CA LEU A 61 -5.23 6.28 2.65
C LEU A 61 -6.16 5.44 3.54
N LEU A 62 -6.01 5.56 4.86
CA LEU A 62 -6.79 4.79 5.84
C LEU A 62 -8.11 5.48 6.22
N ALA A 63 -8.12 6.81 6.29
CA ALA A 63 -9.26 7.60 6.73
C ALA A 63 -9.41 8.88 5.88
N PRO A 64 -9.79 8.74 4.59
CA PRO A 64 -9.94 9.88 3.71
C PRO A 64 -11.00 10.86 4.23
N GLY A 65 -10.67 12.16 4.24
CA GLY A 65 -11.61 13.24 4.58
C GLY A 65 -11.83 13.48 6.09
N GLN A 66 -11.17 12.74 6.98
CA GLN A 66 -11.30 12.95 8.43
C GLN A 66 -10.23 13.89 8.99
N ARG A 67 -9.02 13.37 9.24
CA ARG A 67 -7.92 14.07 9.94
C ARG A 67 -6.74 14.42 9.03
N TYR A 68 -6.66 13.78 7.87
CA TYR A 68 -5.49 13.81 7.01
C TYR A 68 -5.90 14.33 5.63
N ASP A 69 -5.61 15.60 5.38
CA ASP A 69 -5.72 16.17 4.04
C ASP A 69 -4.39 15.94 3.30
N CYS A 70 -4.48 15.48 2.05
CA CYS A 70 -3.32 15.43 1.16
C CYS A 70 -2.69 16.82 0.98
N ASP A 71 -3.46 17.89 1.18
CA ASP A 71 -3.01 19.27 1.00
C ASP A 71 -1.99 19.71 2.07
N ASP A 72 -1.92 19.03 3.21
CA ASP A 72 -0.93 19.25 4.27
C ASP A 72 0.46 18.67 3.96
N ILE A 73 0.57 17.84 2.92
CA ILE A 73 1.82 17.21 2.47
C ILE A 73 2.67 18.27 1.73
N ARG A 74 3.93 18.42 2.15
CA ARG A 74 4.85 19.42 1.60
C ARG A 74 5.56 18.92 0.35
N ASP A 75 5.99 17.67 0.36
CA ASP A 75 6.58 17.03 -0.81
C ASP A 75 5.59 16.98 -1.98
N GLY A 76 6.03 17.49 -3.13
CA GLY A 76 5.17 17.69 -4.30
C GLY A 76 4.64 16.37 -4.86
N ASP A 77 5.51 15.38 -5.00
CA ASP A 77 5.18 14.06 -5.55
C ASP A 77 4.28 13.27 -4.62
N THR A 78 4.61 13.22 -3.33
CA THR A 78 3.81 12.55 -2.30
C THR A 78 2.41 13.16 -2.24
N ARG A 79 2.29 14.50 -2.32
CA ARG A 79 0.99 15.19 -2.35
C ARG A 79 0.19 14.83 -3.60
N ARG A 80 0.84 14.85 -4.78
CA ARG A 80 0.20 14.50 -6.06
C ARG A 80 -0.31 13.07 -6.04
N GLN A 81 0.52 12.13 -5.58
CA GLN A 81 0.17 10.72 -5.43
C GLN A 81 -1.00 10.54 -4.46
N CYS A 82 -0.95 11.16 -3.28
CA CYS A 82 -2.03 11.12 -2.30
C CYS A 82 -3.36 11.56 -2.91
N ARG A 83 -3.38 12.74 -3.56
CA ARG A 83 -4.59 13.26 -4.22
C ARG A 83 -5.07 12.33 -5.34
N ALA A 84 -4.16 11.79 -6.14
CA ALA A 84 -4.51 10.88 -7.22
C ALA A 84 -5.19 9.61 -6.69
N ILE A 85 -4.62 8.98 -5.66
CA ILE A 85 -5.14 7.73 -5.09
C ILE A 85 -6.45 7.96 -4.35
N VAL A 86 -6.49 8.94 -3.43
CA VAL A 86 -7.69 9.21 -2.62
C VAL A 86 -8.87 9.67 -3.48
N ARG A 87 -8.62 10.40 -4.57
CA ARG A 87 -9.67 10.92 -5.47
C ARG A 87 -9.90 10.07 -6.73
N GLY A 88 -9.13 9.00 -6.94
CA GLY A 88 -9.19 8.17 -8.15
C GLY A 88 -8.82 8.90 -9.45
N ASP A 89 -8.00 9.95 -9.37
CA ASP A 89 -7.66 10.82 -10.50
C ASP A 89 -6.31 10.41 -11.13
N ARG A 90 -6.39 9.57 -12.17
CA ARG A 90 -5.22 9.02 -12.85
C ARG A 90 -4.33 10.09 -13.49
N LYS A 91 -4.91 11.19 -13.99
CA LYS A 91 -4.14 12.23 -14.69
C LYS A 91 -3.10 12.88 -13.77
N ARG A 92 -3.41 13.00 -12.47
CA ARG A 92 -2.48 13.53 -11.47
C ARG A 92 -1.21 12.71 -11.29
N CYS A 93 -1.25 11.42 -11.63
CA CYS A 93 -0.04 10.60 -11.59
C CYS A 93 0.98 11.04 -12.64
N ASP A 94 0.55 11.67 -13.74
CA ASP A 94 1.43 12.05 -14.84
C ASP A 94 2.35 13.23 -14.48
N ASP A 95 1.93 14.04 -13.50
CA ASP A 95 2.68 15.19 -12.98
C ASP A 95 3.68 14.83 -11.86
N ILE A 96 3.80 13.54 -11.51
CA ILE A 96 4.76 13.07 -10.50
C ILE A 96 6.13 12.95 -11.16
N ASP A 97 7.16 13.57 -10.57
CA ASP A 97 8.51 13.63 -11.11
C ASP A 97 9.23 12.28 -10.93
N SER A 98 9.19 11.72 -9.70
CA SER A 98 9.73 10.41 -9.37
C SER A 98 9.08 9.30 -10.21
N ARG A 99 9.90 8.61 -11.01
CA ARG A 99 9.47 7.53 -11.90
C ARG A 99 8.76 6.41 -11.13
N ASP A 100 9.32 6.00 -10.00
CA ASP A 100 8.77 4.89 -9.20
C ASP A 100 7.47 5.29 -8.50
N MET A 101 7.37 6.52 -7.97
CA MET A 101 6.11 7.03 -7.41
C MET A 101 5.04 7.15 -8.50
N ARG A 102 5.41 7.64 -9.69
CA ARG A 102 4.50 7.73 -10.83
C ARG A 102 3.97 6.35 -11.25
N ARG A 103 4.83 5.33 -11.27
CA ARG A 103 4.44 3.94 -11.57
C ARG A 103 3.52 3.37 -10.48
N GLN A 104 3.87 3.54 -9.21
CA GLN A 104 3.03 3.14 -8.08
C GLN A 104 1.65 3.80 -8.14
N CYS A 105 1.60 5.12 -8.32
CA CYS A 105 0.37 5.89 -8.45
C CYS A 105 -0.53 5.33 -9.56
N ARG A 106 0.01 5.12 -10.76
CA ARG A 106 -0.74 4.57 -11.90
C ARG A 106 -1.25 3.16 -11.62
N ALA A 107 -0.43 2.31 -10.99
CA ALA A 107 -0.81 0.95 -10.61
C ALA A 107 -1.99 0.96 -9.64
N VAL A 108 -1.89 1.76 -8.57
CA VAL A 108 -2.92 1.88 -7.52
C VAL A 108 -4.22 2.44 -8.09
N VAL A 109 -4.17 3.59 -8.76
CA VAL A 109 -5.38 4.25 -9.31
C VAL A 109 -6.05 3.38 -10.38
N SER A 110 -5.27 2.67 -11.19
CA SER A 110 -5.82 1.80 -12.25
C SER A 110 -6.17 0.39 -11.77
N ARG A 111 -5.97 0.08 -10.48
CA ARG A 111 -6.13 -1.27 -9.91
C ARG A 111 -5.44 -2.36 -10.75
N ALA A 112 -4.17 -2.13 -11.09
CA ALA A 112 -3.41 -2.99 -12.00
C ALA A 112 -2.12 -3.50 -11.32
N PRO A 113 -2.19 -4.62 -10.57
CA PRO A 113 -1.05 -5.13 -9.78
C PRO A 113 0.22 -5.39 -10.58
N TRP A 114 0.09 -5.85 -11.83
CA TRP A 114 1.22 -6.08 -12.74
C TRP A 114 2.02 -4.80 -13.04
N GLN A 115 1.44 -3.60 -12.87
CA GLN A 115 2.20 -2.35 -13.04
C GLN A 115 3.20 -2.10 -11.90
N CYS A 116 3.02 -2.71 -10.72
CA CYS A 116 3.99 -2.62 -9.63
C CYS A 116 5.33 -3.27 -10.00
N ASP A 117 5.35 -4.24 -10.92
CA ASP A 117 6.59 -4.92 -11.34
C ASP A 117 7.55 -3.99 -12.08
N GLY A 118 7.05 -2.87 -12.59
CA GLY A 118 7.87 -1.83 -13.17
C GLY A 118 8.53 -0.89 -12.16
N ILE A 119 8.28 -1.01 -10.85
CA ILE A 119 8.90 -0.15 -9.84
C ILE A 119 10.30 -0.69 -9.55
N ASP A 120 11.32 0.17 -9.70
CA ASP A 120 12.72 -0.22 -9.54
C ASP A 120 13.06 -0.36 -8.04
N ASP A 121 12.60 0.58 -7.21
CA ASP A 121 12.71 0.50 -5.74
C ASP A 121 11.90 -0.68 -5.17
N ARG A 122 12.59 -1.56 -4.44
CA ARG A 122 12.01 -2.81 -3.94
C ARG A 122 10.98 -2.60 -2.84
N ASP A 123 11.20 -1.63 -1.97
CA ASP A 123 10.33 -1.33 -0.85
C ASP A 123 9.04 -0.68 -1.35
N MET A 124 9.16 0.25 -2.31
CA MET A 124 8.05 0.85 -3.03
C MET A 124 7.25 -0.18 -3.85
N ARG A 125 7.93 -1.17 -4.45
CA ARG A 125 7.25 -2.26 -5.15
C ARG A 125 6.43 -3.13 -4.19
N ARG A 126 6.96 -3.43 -3.00
CA ARG A 126 6.24 -4.19 -1.97
C ARG A 126 5.02 -3.43 -1.45
N ILE A 127 5.19 -2.18 -1.04
CA ILE A 127 4.05 -1.38 -0.56
C ILE A 127 2.99 -1.15 -1.66
N CYS A 128 3.40 -1.06 -2.94
CA CYS A 128 2.46 -1.00 -4.07
C CYS A 128 1.50 -2.20 -4.11
N ARG A 129 2.03 -3.41 -3.88
CA ARG A 129 1.25 -4.65 -3.85
C ARG A 129 0.31 -4.69 -2.65
N VAL A 130 0.80 -4.29 -1.47
CA VAL A 130 -0.01 -4.21 -0.24
C VAL A 130 -1.14 -3.19 -0.36
N ILE A 131 -0.91 -2.03 -1.00
CA ILE A 131 -1.97 -1.05 -1.26
C ILE A 131 -3.06 -1.65 -2.17
N LEU A 132 -2.67 -2.48 -3.15
CA LEU A 132 -3.58 -3.10 -4.11
C LEU A 132 -4.26 -4.39 -3.62
N SER A 133 -3.80 -4.99 -2.53
CA SER A 133 -4.40 -6.19 -1.94
C SER A 133 -5.53 -5.89 -0.94
N ARG A 134 -5.83 -4.61 -0.69
CA ARG A 134 -6.94 -4.12 0.14
C ARG A 134 -8.21 -3.93 -0.69
#